data_AF-A0A4W5P4A4-F1
#
_entry.id   AF-A0A4W5P4A4-F1
#
_cell.length_a   1.000
_cell.length_b   1.000
_cell.length_c   1.000
_cell.angle_alpha   90.00
_cell.angle_beta   90.00
_cell.angle_gamma   90.00
#
_symmetry.space_group_name_H-M   'P 1'
#
loop_
_entity.id
_entity.type
_entity.pdbx_description
1 polymer ?
#
loop_
_entity_poly.entity_id
_entity_poly.type
_entity_poly.pdbx_seq_one_letter_code
_entity_poly.pdbx_strand_id
1 'polypeptide(L)' 'MDSELLHSPAVCLAEEEEVDTSDWNLPLAFMKKRHSEKIEGSKALAQSWRMKDRVRDVLMVPLHHVLSLYTGLLN' A
#
# COMPACT_ATOMS: atom_id res chain seq x y z
N MET A 1 -8.42 -34.75 63.60
CA MET A 1 -8.95 -33.42 63.22
C MET A 1 -7.86 -32.73 62.40
N ASP A 2 -8.25 -31.85 61.47
CA ASP A 2 -7.39 -31.01 60.60
C ASP A 2 -7.12 -31.51 59.15
N SER A 3 -8.18 -31.77 58.39
CA SER A 3 -8.10 -31.87 56.92
C SER A 3 -9.07 -30.95 56.17
N GLU A 4 -9.65 -29.94 56.84
CA GLU A 4 -10.63 -29.01 56.23
C GLU A 4 -10.13 -27.57 56.06
N LEU A 5 -8.84 -27.29 56.26
CA LEU A 5 -8.29 -25.92 56.16
C LEU A 5 -7.58 -25.60 54.83
N LEU A 6 -7.75 -26.40 53.78
CA LEU A 6 -7.11 -26.17 52.47
C LEU A 6 -8.05 -25.73 51.35
N HIS A 7 -9.18 -25.10 51.69
CA HIS A 7 -10.00 -24.44 50.66
C HIS A 7 -10.68 -23.19 51.20
N SER A 8 -9.88 -22.25 51.74
CA SER A 8 -10.34 -20.89 51.93
C SER A 8 -10.24 -20.16 50.57
N PRO A 9 -11.34 -19.68 49.97
CA PRO A 9 -11.33 -19.01 48.66
C PRO A 9 -10.55 -17.68 48.63
N ALA A 10 -10.03 -17.24 49.77
CA ALA A 10 -9.45 -15.92 49.94
C ALA A 10 -7.96 -15.80 49.57
N VAL A 11 -7.25 -16.91 49.33
CA VAL A 11 -5.81 -16.87 48.99
C VAL A 11 -5.55 -16.90 47.48
N CYS A 12 -6.55 -17.22 46.66
CA CYS A 12 -6.44 -17.13 45.19
C CYS A 12 -6.39 -15.68 44.67
N LEU A 13 -6.77 -14.67 45.45
CA LEU A 13 -6.90 -13.29 44.94
C LEU A 13 -5.59 -12.48 44.90
N ALA A 14 -4.46 -13.01 45.40
CA ALA A 14 -3.18 -12.29 45.39
C ALA A 14 -2.20 -12.77 44.31
N GLU A 15 -2.40 -13.97 43.75
CA GLU A 15 -1.60 -14.50 42.62
C GLU A 15 -2.36 -14.44 41.28
N GLU A 16 -3.64 -14.07 41.29
CA GLU A 16 -4.48 -14.01 40.08
C GLU A 16 -4.41 -12.67 39.33
N GLU A 17 -3.79 -11.62 39.90
CA GLU A 17 -3.64 -10.34 39.22
C GLU A 17 -2.55 -10.35 38.13
N GLU A 18 -1.55 -11.23 38.24
CA GLU A 18 -0.48 -11.34 37.22
C GLU A 18 -0.82 -12.35 36.11
N VAL A 19 -1.70 -13.33 36.39
CA VAL A 19 -2.13 -14.35 35.41
C VAL A 19 -3.06 -13.75 34.35
N ASP A 20 -3.92 -12.80 34.69
CA ASP A 20 -4.91 -12.22 33.77
C ASP A 20 -4.28 -11.40 32.62
N THR A 21 -3.01 -11.00 32.76
CA THR A 21 -2.29 -10.28 31.70
C THR A 21 -1.43 -11.18 30.81
N SER A 22 -1.21 -12.44 31.22
CA SER A 22 -0.32 -13.37 30.53
C SER A 22 -0.85 -13.76 29.13
N ASP A 23 -2.17 -13.90 28.99
CA ASP A 23 -2.84 -14.22 27.74
C ASP A 23 -2.62 -13.15 26.65
N TRP A 24 -2.53 -11.88 27.06
CA TRP A 24 -2.27 -10.75 26.16
C TRP A 24 -0.82 -10.68 25.68
N ASN A 25 0.10 -11.34 26.39
CA ASN A 25 1.51 -11.40 26.04
C ASN A 25 1.82 -12.56 25.07
N LEU A 26 0.84 -13.43 24.79
CA LEU A 26 1.04 -14.56 23.90
C LEU A 26 1.02 -14.12 22.43
N PRO A 27 2.01 -14.53 21.62
CA PRO A 27 2.04 -14.18 20.21
C PRO A 27 0.95 -14.90 19.44
N LEU A 28 0.16 -14.14 18.68
CA LEU A 28 -0.94 -14.69 17.89
C LEU A 28 -0.42 -15.25 16.56
N ALA A 29 -0.36 -16.57 16.47
CA ALA A 29 0.02 -17.28 15.25
C ALA A 29 -1.04 -17.09 14.15
N PHE A 30 -0.60 -17.06 12.89
CA PHE A 30 -1.47 -16.97 11.72
C PHE A 30 -2.43 -15.76 11.67
N MET A 31 -2.15 -14.66 12.39
CA MET A 31 -2.98 -13.45 12.33
C MET A 31 -2.55 -12.40 11.29
N LYS A 32 -1.54 -12.70 10.47
CA LYS A 32 -1.14 -11.79 9.37
C LYS A 32 -2.25 -11.73 8.30
N LYS A 33 -2.38 -10.60 7.60
CA LYS A 33 -3.38 -10.38 6.52
C LYS A 33 -3.55 -11.53 5.53
N ARG A 34 -2.45 -12.22 5.19
CA ARG A 34 -2.45 -13.38 4.26
C ARG A 34 -3.29 -14.58 4.73
N HIS A 35 -3.63 -14.65 6.02
CA HIS A 35 -4.43 -15.73 6.60
C HIS A 35 -5.89 -15.33 6.89
N SER A 36 -6.16 -14.03 7.01
CA SER A 36 -7.49 -13.48 7.32
C SER A 36 -8.19 -12.92 6.09
N GLU A 37 -7.44 -12.38 5.15
CA GLU A 37 -7.93 -11.82 3.90
C GLU A 37 -7.70 -12.83 2.77
N LYS A 38 -8.64 -12.85 1.81
CA LYS A 38 -8.46 -13.65 0.60
C LYS A 38 -7.26 -13.10 -0.18
N ILE A 39 -6.35 -14.00 -0.55
CA ILE A 39 -5.22 -13.65 -1.39
C ILE A 39 -5.74 -13.45 -2.81
N GLU A 40 -5.92 -12.19 -3.21
CA GLU A 40 -6.29 -11.80 -4.56
C GLU A 40 -5.44 -10.63 -5.05
N GLY A 41 -5.24 -10.55 -6.36
CA GLY A 41 -4.50 -9.45 -6.97
C GLY A 41 -5.35 -8.17 -7.00
N SER A 42 -4.70 -7.02 -6.91
CA SER A 42 -5.37 -5.73 -7.05
C SER A 42 -6.02 -5.60 -8.43
N LYS A 43 -7.23 -5.02 -8.48
CA LYS A 43 -7.90 -4.69 -9.73
C LYS A 43 -7.04 -3.70 -10.53
N ALA A 44 -6.79 -4.00 -11.80
CA ALA A 44 -6.01 -3.13 -12.67
C ALA A 44 -6.77 -1.83 -12.93
N LEU A 45 -6.19 -0.69 -12.55
CA LEU A 45 -6.68 0.62 -12.96
C LEU A 45 -6.18 0.92 -14.39
N ALA A 46 -7.06 1.44 -15.23
CA ALA A 46 -6.69 1.88 -16.57
C ALA A 46 -5.52 2.88 -16.52
N GLN A 47 -4.50 2.66 -17.34
CA GLN A 47 -3.25 3.40 -17.33
C GLN A 47 -3.29 4.56 -18.34
N SER A 48 -3.71 5.76 -17.91
CA SER A 48 -3.86 6.94 -18.77
C SER A 48 -2.56 7.75 -18.99
N TRP A 49 -1.42 7.31 -18.44
CA TRP A 49 -0.14 8.02 -18.56
C TRP A 49 0.48 7.94 -19.96
N ARG A 50 -0.01 7.03 -20.82
CA ARG A 50 0.45 6.89 -22.20
C ARG A 50 -0.18 8.01 -23.04
N MET A 51 0.65 8.91 -23.56
CA MET A 51 0.21 9.92 -24.51
C MET A 51 -0.37 9.25 -25.77
N LYS A 52 -1.67 9.46 -26.03
CA LYS A 52 -2.40 8.81 -27.13
C LYS A 52 -2.01 9.38 -28.48
N ASP A 53 -1.97 10.71 -28.57
CA ASP A 53 -1.72 11.42 -29.81
C ASP A 53 -0.40 12.18 -29.71
N ARG A 54 0.51 11.91 -30.65
CA ARG A 54 1.73 12.69 -30.82
C ARG A 54 1.50 13.69 -31.94
N VAL A 55 1.19 14.93 -31.58
CA VAL A 55 1.14 16.03 -32.54
C VAL A 55 2.56 16.24 -33.07
N ARG A 56 2.71 16.17 -34.40
CA ARG A 56 3.96 16.52 -35.08
C ARG A 56 3.79 17.93 -35.62
N ASP A 57 4.77 18.79 -35.38
CA ASP A 57 4.74 20.14 -35.91
C ASP A 57 4.81 20.09 -37.44
N VAL A 58 3.75 20.58 -38.09
CA VAL A 58 3.58 20.54 -39.56
C VAL A 58 4.35 21.68 -40.25
N LEU A 59 4.92 22.61 -39.50
CA LEU A 59 5.47 23.85 -40.05
C LEU A 59 6.99 23.93 -39.86
N MET A 60 7.70 23.10 -40.60
CA MET A 60 9.04 23.42 -41.04
C MET A 60 8.91 23.90 -42.49
N VAL A 61 8.61 25.19 -42.70
CA VAL A 61 8.68 25.74 -44.07
C VAL A 61 10.12 25.48 -44.53
N PRO A 62 10.33 24.74 -45.64
CA PRO A 62 11.67 24.39 -46.06
C PRO A 62 12.50 25.67 -46.17
N LEU A 63 13.64 25.73 -45.49
CA LEU A 63 14.56 26.89 -45.54
C LEU A 63 14.82 27.32 -46.99
N HIS A 64 14.82 26.37 -47.94
CA HIS A 64 14.91 26.64 -49.37
C HIS A 64 13.78 27.55 -49.90
N HIS A 65 12.52 27.34 -49.51
CA HIS A 65 11.40 28.19 -49.90
C HIS A 65 11.51 29.59 -49.27
N VAL A 66 11.96 29.67 -48.03
CA VAL A 66 12.18 30.96 -47.34
C VAL A 66 13.33 31.74 -47.99
N LEU A 67 14.43 31.08 -48.30
CA LEU A 67 15.60 31.68 -48.94
C LEU A 67 15.30 32.11 -50.38
N SER A 68 14.54 31.30 -51.14
CA SER A 68 14.15 31.64 -52.52
C SER A 68 13.24 32.87 -52.59
N LEU A 69 12.34 33.05 -51.62
CA LEU A 69 11.52 34.26 -51.54
C LEU A 69 12.37 35.48 -51.13
N TYR A 70 13.31 35.29 -50.21
CA TYR A 70 14.22 36.36 -49.76
C TYR A 70 15.16 36.84 -50.88
N THR A 71 15.73 35.93 -51.68
CA THR A 71 16.57 36.30 -52.83
C THR A 71 15.76 36.88 -54.00
N GLY A 72 14.51 36.42 -54.20
CA GLY A 72 13.59 36.97 -55.21
C GLY A 72 13.02 38.34 -54.86
N LEU A 73 13.04 38.74 -53.59
CA LEU A 73 12.68 40.09 -53.12
C LEU A 73 13.88 41.07 -53.15
N LEU A 74 15.11 40.54 -53.16
CA LEU A 74 16.35 41.33 -53.19
C LEU A 74 16.85 41.66 -54.60
N ASN A 75 16.31 41.02 -55.64
CA ASN A 75 16.56 41.31 -57.06
C ASN A 75 15.39 42.12 -57.65
#